data_AF-A0A0F9BFZ8-F1
#
_entry.id   AF-A0A0F9BFZ8-F1
#
_cell.length_a   1.000
_cell.length_b   1.000
_cell.length_c   1.000
_cell.angle_alpha   90.00
_cell.angle_beta   90.00
_cell.angle_gamma   90.00
#
_symmetry.space_group_name_H-M   'P 1'
#
loop_
_entity.id
_entity.type
_entity.pdbx_description
1 polymer ?
#
loop_
_entity_poly.entity_id
_entity_poly.type
_entity_poly.pdbx_seq_one_letter_code
_entity_poly.pdbx_strand_id
1 'polypeptide(L)' 'MFEKVLVPIDFSDESDRVLTFTKGLKQFGLKEITLVHVVD' A
#
# COMPACT_ATOMS: atom_id res chain seq x y z
N MET A 1 14.11 1.59 8.53
CA MET A 1 13.20 2.21 7.54
C MET A 1 12.86 1.15 6.50
N PHE A 2 11.58 0.97 6.12
CA PHE A 2 11.17 -0.04 5.14
C PHE A 2 11.29 0.48 3.71
N GLU A 3 11.96 -0.28 2.83
CA GLU A 3 12.11 0.09 1.42
C GLU A 3 10.99 -0.46 0.52
N LYS A 4 10.29 -1.51 0.98
CA LYS A 4 9.21 -2.17 0.26
C LYS A 4 8.04 -2.44 1.20
N VAL A 5 6.81 -2.25 0.73
CA VAL A 5 5.58 -2.53 1.47
C VAL A 5 4.62 -3.28 0.57
N LEU A 6 3.96 -4.30 1.14
CA LEU A 6 2.87 -5.04 0.52
C LEU A 6 1.55 -4.51 1.08
N VAL A 7 0.65 -4.07 0.20
CA VAL A 7 -0.66 -3.53 0.57
C VAL A 7 -1.74 -4.45 -0.01
N PRO A 8 -2.52 -5.13 0.84
CA PRO A 8 -3.70 -5.85 0.39
C PRO A 8 -4.79 -4.85 -0.06
N ILE A 9 -5.46 -5.15 -1.16
CA ILE A 9 -6.54 -4.36 -1.74
C ILE A 9 -7.75 -5.27 -1.93
N ASP A 10 -8.88 -4.87 -1.35
CA ASP A 10 -10.19 -5.51 -1.51
C ASP A 10 -11.19 -4.59 -2.24
N PHE A 11 -10.72 -3.47 -2.79
CA PHE A 11 -11.50 -2.42 -3.46
C PHE A 11 -12.55 -1.74 -2.59
N SER A 12 -12.44 -1.85 -1.26
CA SER A 12 -13.21 -1.03 -0.33
C SER A 12 -12.62 0.37 -0.19
N ASP A 13 -13.45 1.32 0.23
CA ASP A 13 -13.01 2.69 0.59
C ASP A 13 -11.88 2.68 1.65
N GLU A 14 -11.89 1.70 2.55
CA GLU A 14 -10.86 1.56 3.58
C GLU A 14 -9.51 1.14 2.97
N SER A 15 -9.50 0.23 1.99
CA SER A 15 -8.28 -0.14 1.28
C SER A 15 -7.70 1.04 0.48
N ASP A 16 -8.53 1.91 -0.08
CA ASP A 16 -8.11 3.13 -0.77
C ASP A 16 -7.49 4.16 0.18
N ARG A 17 -8.04 4.29 1.40
CA ARG A 17 -7.44 5.12 2.46
C ARG A 17 -6.07 4.61 2.89
N VAL A 18 -5.92 3.29 3.06
CA VAL A 18 -4.63 2.66 3.39
C VAL A 18 -3.62 2.89 2.26
N LEU A 19 -4.02 2.74 1.00
CA LEU A 19 -3.17 3.02 -0.15
C LEU A 19 -2.72 4.49 -0.17
N THR A 20 -3.64 5.42 0.11
CA THR A 20 -3.36 6.85 0.17
C THR A 20 -2.35 7.18 1.28
N PHE A 21 -2.53 6.62 2.47
CA PHE A 21 -1.57 6.75 3.57
C PHE A 21 -0.19 6.19 3.18
N THR A 22 -0.15 5.01 2.56
CA THR A 22 1.10 4.32 2.20
C THR A 22 1.94 5.13 1.21
N LYS A 23 1.30 5.89 0.30
CA LYS A 23 2.02 6.82 -0.61
C LYS A 23 2.82 7.88 0.16
N GLY A 24 2.34 8.32 1.32
CA GLY A 24 3.04 9.26 2.20
C GLY A 24 4.35 8.71 2.77
N LEU A 25 4.55 7.39 2.78
CA LEU A 25 5.79 6.76 3.27
C LEU A 25 6.98 6.97 2.32
N LYS A 26 6.75 7.46 1.09
CA LYS A 26 7.81 7.81 0.15
C LYS A 26 8.81 8.81 0.76
N GLN A 27 8.32 9.78 1.53
CA GLN A 27 9.17 10.80 2.16
C GLN A 27 10.14 10.22 3.20
N PHE A 28 9.87 9.02 3.69
CA PHE A 28 10.68 8.35 4.69
C PHE A 28 11.69 7.37 4.06
N GLY A 29 11.60 7.07 2.76
CA GLY A 29 12.52 6.14 2.07
C GLY A 29 11.87 4.87 1.50
N LEU A 30 10.54 4.82 1.39
CA LEU A 30 9.83 3.77 0.67
C LEU A 30 10.13 3.86 -0.84
N LYS A 31 10.54 2.73 -1.44
CA LYS A 31 10.90 2.63 -2.86
C LYS A 31 9.86 1.86 -3.68
N GLU A 32 9.18 0.90 -3.07
CA GLU A 32 8.26 0.00 -3.77
C GLU A 32 6.98 -0.25 -2.96
N ILE A 33 5.85 -0.23 -3.65
CA ILE A 33 4.54 -0.64 -3.14
C ILE A 33 4.05 -1.79 -4.02
N THR A 34 3.85 -2.97 -3.43
CA THR A 34 3.23 -4.11 -4.10
C THR A 34 1.77 -4.20 -3.68
N LEU A 35 0.84 -4.11 -4.64
CA LEU A 35 -0.58 -4.30 -4.38
C LEU A 35 -0.96 -5.77 -4.56
N VAL A 36 -1.73 -6.32 -3.62
CA VAL A 36 -2.22 -7.71 -3.70
C VAL A 36 -3.73 -7.73 -3.54
N HIS A 37 -4.41 -8.30 -4.52
CA HIS A 37 -5.83 -8.62 -4.44
C HIS A 37 -5.99 -10.14 -4.52
N VAL A 38 -6.75 -10.71 -3.58
CA VAL A 38 -7.06 -12.14 -3.57
C VAL A 38 -8.40 -12.35 -4.27
N VAL A 39 -8.40 -13.24 -5.26
CA VAL A 39 -9.59 -13.68 -5.99
C VAL A 39 -9.84 -15.14 -5.63
N ASP A 40 -11.10 -15.52 -5.41
CA ASP A 40 -11.54 -16.91 -5.24
C ASP A 40 -11.69 -17.62 -6.59
#